data_AF-Q66WQ3-F1
#
_entry.id   AF-Q66WQ3-F1
#
_cell.length_a   1.000
_cell.length_b   1.000
_cell.length_c   1.000
_cell.angle_alpha   90.00
_cell.angle_beta   90.00
_cell.angle_gamma   90.00
#
_symmetry.space_group_name_H-M   'P 1'
#
loop_
_entity.id
_entity.type
_entity.pdbx_description
1 polymer ?
#
loop_
_entity_poly.entity_id
_entity_poly.type
_entity_poly.pdbx_seq_one_letter_code
_entity_poly.pdbx_strand_id
1 'polypeptide(L)'
;GIILLFQDDKVSGLQLLKDGQWIDVPPMRHSIVVNLGDQLEVITNGKYKSVEHRVVAQRDGNGRMSIASFYNPGSDAVIYPAPPLLEKEAEEKKQ
;
A
#
# COMPACT_ATOMS: atom_id res chain seq x y z
N GLY A 1 2.81 -7.91 -0.67
CA GLY A 1 1.96 -8.21 -1.82
C GLY A 1 1.45 -6.91 -2.40
N ILE A 2 0.41 -6.99 -3.22
CA ILE A 2 -0.32 -5.84 -3.75
C ILE A 2 -1.75 -5.95 -3.24
N ILE A 3 -2.32 -4.84 -2.76
CA ILE A 3 -3.71 -4.74 -2.35
C ILE A 3 -4.45 -3.92 -3.40
N LEU A 4 -5.52 -4.48 -3.95
CA LEU A 4 -6.47 -3.76 -4.79
C LEU A 4 -7.69 -3.44 -3.93
N LEU A 5 -7.93 -2.15 -3.70
CA LEU A 5 -9.03 -1.67 -2.88
C LEU A 5 -10.05 -0.95 -3.77
N PHE A 6 -11.23 -1.55 -3.89
CA PHE A 6 -12.41 -0.88 -4.41
C PHE A 6 -13.16 -0.25 -3.23
N GLN A 7 -13.15 1.07 -3.14
CA GLN A 7 -13.82 1.80 -2.06
C GLN A 7 -15.02 2.58 -2.58
N ASP A 8 -15.93 2.90 -1.66
CA ASP A 8 -17.05 3.82 -1.91
C ASP A 8 -16.59 5.10 -2.63
N ASP A 9 -17.30 5.49 -3.67
CA ASP A 9 -16.98 6.66 -4.49
C ASP A 9 -17.59 7.97 -3.96
N LYS A 10 -18.37 7.90 -2.87
CA LYS A 10 -19.05 9.04 -2.23
C LYS A 10 -18.65 9.22 -0.77
N VAL A 11 -18.35 8.14 -0.05
CA VAL A 11 -18.04 8.17 1.39
C VAL A 11 -16.53 8.05 1.63
N SER A 12 -15.93 9.13 2.13
CA SER A 12 -14.51 9.18 2.48
C SER A 12 -14.18 8.42 3.77
N GLY A 13 -12.89 8.28 4.07
CA GLY A 13 -12.41 7.79 5.36
C GLY A 13 -11.05 7.11 5.30
N LEU A 14 -10.60 6.67 4.12
CA LEU A 14 -9.28 6.07 3.96
C LEU A 14 -8.18 7.13 4.11
N GLN A 15 -7.20 6.87 4.97
CA GLN A 15 -6.04 7.69 5.19
C GLN A 15 -4.74 6.88 5.09
N LEU A 16 -3.69 7.51 4.58
CA LEU A 16 -2.33 6.99 4.50
C LEU A 16 -1.41 7.84 5.39
N LEU A 17 -0.45 7.22 6.08
CA LEU A 17 0.55 7.93 6.86
C LEU A 17 1.74 8.30 5.96
N LYS A 18 2.02 9.59 5.82
CA LYS A 18 3.18 10.08 5.07
C LYS A 18 3.85 11.19 5.87
N ASP A 19 5.16 11.08 6.06
CA ASP A 19 5.96 12.10 6.77
C ASP A 19 5.39 12.46 8.17
N GLY A 20 4.86 11.45 8.88
CA GLY A 20 4.23 11.61 10.19
C GLY A 20 2.82 12.21 10.17
N GLN A 21 2.25 12.45 8.99
CA GLN A 21 0.94 13.06 8.81
C GLN A 21 -0.04 12.10 8.12
N TRP A 22 -1.28 12.08 8.58
CA TRP A 22 -2.35 11.33 7.94
C TRP A 22 -2.90 12.13 6.76
N ILE A 23 -2.84 11.54 5.56
CA ILE A 23 -3.32 12.13 4.31
C ILE A 23 -4.53 11.36 3.83
N ASP A 24 -5.63 12.07 3.51
CA ASP A 24 -6.84 11.47 2.97
C ASP A 24 -6.63 10.94 1.55
N VAL A 25 -7.18 9.76 1.28
CA VAL A 25 -7.34 9.23 -0.08
C VAL A 25 -8.75 9.55 -0.55
N PRO A 26 -8.92 10.51 -1.48
CA PRO A 26 -10.24 10.94 -1.89
C PRO A 26 -11.03 9.80 -2.58
N PRO A 27 -12.33 9.66 -2.29
CA PRO A 27 -13.23 8.85 -3.11
C PRO A 27 -13.18 9.29 -4.57
N MET A 28 -13.06 8.33 -5.48
CA MET A 28 -13.00 8.60 -6.91
C MET A 28 -13.84 7.59 -7.66
N ARG A 29 -14.73 8.09 -8.51
CA ARG A 29 -15.58 7.25 -9.35
C ARG A 29 -14.73 6.53 -10.41
N HIS A 30 -15.05 5.26 -10.64
CA HIS A 30 -14.35 4.38 -11.60
C HIS A 30 -12.84 4.22 -11.34
N SER A 31 -12.43 4.24 -10.08
CA SER A 31 -11.04 4.02 -9.69
C SER A 31 -10.87 2.80 -8.79
N ILE A 32 -9.62 2.37 -8.67
CA ILE A 32 -9.17 1.37 -7.70
C ILE A 32 -7.95 1.97 -6.99
N VAL A 33 -7.93 1.90 -5.67
CA VAL A 33 -6.74 2.27 -4.89
C VAL A 33 -5.81 1.06 -4.85
N VAL A 34 -4.54 1.27 -5.19
CA VAL A 34 -3.51 0.23 -5.15
C VAL A 34 -2.54 0.55 -4.03
N ASN A 35 -2.46 -0.33 -3.03
CA ASN A 35 -1.50 -0.23 -1.95
C ASN A 35 -0.48 -1.37 -2.04
N LEU A 36 0.73 -1.11 -1.57
CA LEU A 36 1.80 -2.09 -1.49
C LEU A 36 1.86 -2.62 -0.05
N GLY A 37 2.08 -3.93 0.08
CA GLY A 37 2.28 -4.58 1.38
C GLY A 37 3.72 -5.02 1.59
N ASP A 38 4.08 -5.31 2.84
CA ASP A 38 5.44 -5.50 3.35
C ASP A 38 6.30 -6.45 2.51
N GLN A 39 5.73 -7.55 2.01
CA GLN A 39 6.51 -8.50 1.19
C GLN A 39 7.10 -7.84 -0.06
N LEU A 40 6.40 -6.87 -0.67
CA LEU A 40 6.92 -6.17 -1.84
C LEU A 40 7.96 -5.12 -1.46
N GLU A 41 7.84 -4.51 -0.28
CA GLU A 41 8.90 -3.65 0.26
C GLU A 41 10.20 -4.45 0.47
N VAL A 42 10.12 -5.65 1.06
CA VAL A 42 11.28 -6.54 1.23
C VAL A 42 11.86 -6.93 -0.13
N ILE A 43 11.04 -7.41 -1.07
CA ILE A 43 11.50 -7.81 -2.41
C ILE A 43 12.19 -6.65 -3.14
N THR A 44 11.70 -5.43 -2.94
CA THR A 44 12.26 -4.23 -3.59
C THR A 44 13.42 -3.61 -2.84
N ASN A 45 13.91 -4.27 -1.79
CA ASN A 45 14.98 -3.77 -0.93
C ASN A 45 14.69 -2.36 -0.37
N GLY A 46 13.45 -2.13 0.06
CA GLY A 46 13.04 -0.85 0.63
C GLY A 46 12.78 0.27 -0.39
N LYS A 47 12.97 0.02 -1.69
CA LYS A 47 12.72 1.02 -2.75
C LYS A 47 11.24 1.43 -2.83
N TYR A 48 10.34 0.47 -2.67
CA TYR A 48 8.91 0.76 -2.54
C TYR A 48 8.48 0.59 -1.09
N LYS A 49 7.63 1.51 -0.62
CA LYS A 49 7.20 1.57 0.77
C LYS A 49 5.81 0.98 0.97
N SER A 50 5.72 0.08 1.94
CA SER A 50 4.47 -0.37 2.55
C SER A 50 4.03 0.71 3.53
N VAL A 51 2.93 1.40 3.21
CA VAL A 51 2.50 2.58 3.95
C VAL A 51 1.42 2.21 4.96
N GLU A 52 1.59 2.68 6.20
CA GLU A 52 0.55 2.59 7.22
C GLU A 52 -0.73 3.29 6.74
N HIS A 53 -1.86 2.64 6.94
CA HIS A 53 -3.14 3.12 6.47
C HIS A 53 -4.23 2.81 7.48
N ARG A 54 -5.26 3.66 7.53
CA ARG A 54 -6.41 3.50 8.41
C ARG A 54 -7.68 3.97 7.74
N VAL A 55 -8.83 3.57 8.29
CA VAL A 55 -10.13 4.14 7.92
C VAL A 55 -10.72 4.84 9.13
N VAL A 56 -11.08 6.11 8.96
CA VAL A 56 -11.77 6.92 9.98
C VAL A 56 -13.26 6.89 9.70
N ALA A 57 -14.06 6.55 10.70
CA ALA A 57 -15.51 6.56 10.60
C ALA A 57 -16.05 8.00 10.49
N GLN A 58 -16.98 8.22 9.55
CA GLN A 58 -17.65 9.50 9.38
C GLN A 58 -18.79 9.67 10.40
N ARG A 59 -19.02 10.91 10.85
CA ARG A 59 -20.04 11.24 11.86
C ARG A 59 -21.44 11.47 11.29
N ASP A 60 -21.56 11.60 9.98
CA ASP A 60 -22.81 11.92 9.27
C ASP A 60 -23.78 10.73 9.17
N GLY A 61 -23.37 9.55 9.65
CA GLY A 61 -24.19 8.34 9.66
C GLY A 61 -24.26 7.63 8.31
N ASN A 62 -23.53 8.11 7.30
CA ASN A 62 -23.44 7.43 6.02
C ASN A 62 -22.58 6.16 6.15
N GLY A 63 -23.14 5.02 5.79
CA GLY A 63 -22.40 3.76 5.74
C GLY A 63 -21.33 3.79 4.66
N ARG A 64 -20.11 3.36 4.99
CA ARG A 64 -19.01 3.18 4.04
C ARG A 64 -18.80 1.69 3.78
N MET A 65 -18.71 1.29 2.51
CA MET A 65 -18.36 -0.08 2.12
C MET A 65 -17.13 -0.09 1.21
N SER A 66 -16.30 -1.13 1.33
CA SER A 66 -15.16 -1.34 0.45
C SER A 66 -14.81 -2.82 0.35
N ILE A 67 -14.19 -3.22 -0.76
CA ILE A 67 -13.69 -4.58 -1.00
C ILE A 67 -12.17 -4.49 -1.18
N ALA A 68 -11.42 -5.19 -0.33
CA ALA A 68 -9.97 -5.31 -0.45
C ALA A 68 -9.62 -6.72 -0.97
N SER A 69 -8.91 -6.77 -2.09
CA SER A 69 -8.36 -8.01 -2.66
C SER A 69 -6.85 -8.04 -2.50
N PHE A 70 -6.34 -9.09 -1.88
CA PHE A 70 -4.91 -9.23 -1.55
C PHE A 70 -4.24 -10.20 -2.51
N TYR A 71 -3.26 -9.71 -3.26
CA TYR A 71 -2.39 -10.49 -4.13
C TYR A 71 -1.04 -10.67 -3.44
N ASN A 72 -0.88 -11.80 -2.77
CA ASN A 72 0.30 -12.11 -1.97
C ASN A 72 1.11 -13.26 -2.59
N PRO A 73 2.41 -13.36 -2.25
CA PRO A 73 3.18 -14.56 -2.52
C PRO A 73 2.50 -15.82 -1.93
N GLY A 74 2.85 -16.98 -2.48
CA GLY A 74 2.42 -18.28 -1.94
C GLY A 74 2.79 -18.43 -0.46
N SER A 75 2.03 -19.25 0.27
CA SER A 75 2.22 -19.44 1.71
C SER A 75 3.59 -20.05 2.07
N ASP A 76 4.21 -20.74 1.13
CA ASP A 76 5.52 -21.39 1.23
C ASP A 76 6.67 -20.54 0.63
N ALA A 77 6.35 -19.36 0.09
CA ALA A 77 7.35 -18.50 -0.53
C ALA A 77 8.31 -17.90 0.51
N VAL A 78 9.61 -18.03 0.25
CA VAL A 78 10.65 -17.32 1.00
C VAL A 78 10.78 -15.91 0.45
N ILE A 79 10.59 -14.90 1.30
CA ILE A 79 10.60 -13.49 0.90
C ILE A 79 11.96 -12.88 1.23
N TYR A 80 12.65 -12.35 0.22
CA TYR A 80 13.95 -11.70 0.33
C TYR A 80 14.14 -10.66 -0.79
N PRO A 81 15.10 -9.72 -0.65
CA PRO A 81 15.39 -8.75 -1.70
C PRO A 81 15.75 -9.39 -3.05
N ALA A 82 15.20 -8.87 -4.14
CA ALA A 82 15.52 -9.37 -5.47
C ALA A 82 17.01 -9.12 -5.78
N PRO A 83 17.78 -10.13 -6.27
CA PRO A 83 19.23 -10.01 -6.44
C PRO A 83 19.69 -8.76 -7.24
N PRO A 84 19.04 -8.39 -8.37
CA PRO A 84 19.44 -7.20 -9.13
C PRO A 84 19.27 -5.86 -8.37
N LEU A 85 18.49 -5.84 -7.28
CA LEU A 85 18.27 -4.65 -6.46
C LEU A 85 19.30 -4.51 -5.33
N LEU A 86 20.03 -5.58 -5.02
CA LEU A 86 21.17 -5.55 -4.08
C LEU A 86 22.44 -5.03 -4.78
N GLU A 87 22.68 -5.48 -6.01
CA GLU A 87 23.86 -5.07 -6.79
C GLU A 87 23.87 -3.57 -7.07
N LYS A 88 22.71 -3.01 -7.46
CA LYS A 88 22.55 -1.57 -7.71
C LYS A 88 22.84 -0.71 -6.47
N GLU A 89 22.36 -1.13 -5.31
CA GLU A 89 22.61 -0.39 -4.06
C GLU A 89 24.10 -0.41 -3.70
N ALA A 90 24.80 -1.51 -3.97
CA ALA A 90 26.23 -1.63 -3.72
C ALA A 90 27.08 -0.77 -4.68
N GLU A 91 26.60 -0.53 -5.91
CA GLU A 91 27.23 0.39 -6.87
C GLU A 91 26.98 1.85 -6.51
N GLU A 92 25.75 2.20 -6.12
CA GLU A 92 25.39 3.56 -5.69
C GLU A 92 26.15 3.98 -4.42
N LYS A 93 26.38 3.07 -3.46
CA LYS A 93 27.16 3.34 -2.24
C LYS A 93 28.68 3.49 -2.47
N LYS A 94 29.19 3.14 -3.66
CA LYS A 94 30.61 3.26 -4.01
C LYS A 94 30.96 4.56 -4.74
N GLN A 95 29.96 5.34 -5.16
CA GLN A 95 30.11 6.67 -5.74
C GLN A 95 30.01 7.75 -4.66
#